data_AF-A0A969T7I4-F1
#
_entry.id   AF-A0A969T7I4-F1
#
_cell.length_a   1.000
_cell.length_b   1.000
_cell.length_c   1.000
_cell.angle_alpha   90.00
_cell.angle_beta   90.00
_cell.angle_gamma   90.00
#
_symmetry.space_group_name_H-M   'P 1'
#
loop_
_entity.id
_entity.type
_entity.pdbx_description
1 polymer ?
#
loop_
_entity_poly.entity_id
_entity_poly.type
_entity_poly.pdbx_seq_one_letter_code
_entity_poly.pdbx_strand_id
1 'polypeptide(L)'
;KIAAYFVGRAYRPGTSGWRRSHSSKSYHHQHNSLYDFWGPPGVGKTTLANIIANQVKAPFQPTVAKYTENYIFLISSSKAFSYAGQRVGTMAISNKLFNRHYPDLKRYYSSDGFGYSMIYGALYALSSGVTHTAQYGLAAMLKATNDGEFDFLETVKIYGERAAVMKRLFVENGFNIVYDMDEDKPLADGFYFTFSYPGMKGVELLEELLYYGISAIALDITGSERTEGLRACVSQVSKEQFGDLEYRLKNV
;
A
#
# COMPACT_ATOMS: atom_id res chain seq x y z
N LYS A 1 1.33 16.84 15.90
CA LYS A 1 2.17 17.37 14.79
C LYS A 1 2.82 16.18 14.10
N ILE A 2 2.28 15.76 12.96
CA ILE A 2 2.85 14.68 12.14
C ILE A 2 3.94 15.34 11.29
N ALA A 3 5.19 14.94 11.47
CA ALA A 3 6.26 15.35 10.57
C ALA A 3 6.23 14.42 9.35
N ALA A 4 5.63 14.88 8.26
CA ALA A 4 5.64 14.16 6.98
C ALA A 4 6.94 14.49 6.26
N TYR A 5 7.85 13.52 6.18
CA TYR A 5 9.04 13.61 5.34
C TYR A 5 8.80 12.78 4.09
N PHE A 6 8.89 13.43 2.93
CA PHE A 6 8.78 12.82 1.62
C PHE A 6 10.20 12.65 1.06
N VAL A 7 10.57 11.48 0.50
CA VAL A 7 11.87 11.25 -0.21
C VAL A 7 11.70 10.46 -1.54
N GLY A 8 12.42 10.84 -2.62
CA GLY A 8 12.34 10.32 -4.01
C GLY A 8 13.21 11.04 -5.09
N ARG A 9 13.46 10.40 -6.22
CA ARG A 9 14.58 10.79 -7.09
C ARG A 9 14.22 11.93 -8.06
N ALA A 10 14.86 13.11 -7.94
CA ALA A 10 14.74 14.19 -8.93
C ALA A 10 16.06 14.47 -9.66
N TYR A 11 16.01 14.41 -10.99
CA TYR A 11 17.01 14.93 -11.91
C TYR A 11 16.80 16.46 -12.05
N ARG A 12 17.86 17.28 -11.92
CA ARG A 12 17.79 18.75 -12.06
C ARG A 12 18.34 19.19 -13.42
N PRO A 13 17.77 20.27 -13.99
CA PRO A 13 18.60 21.47 -14.19
C PRO A 13 17.88 22.79 -13.85
N GLY A 14 18.66 23.78 -13.37
CA GLY A 14 18.36 25.22 -13.51
C GLY A 14 17.77 25.99 -12.31
N THR A 15 18.61 26.86 -11.72
CA THR A 15 18.40 28.17 -11.02
C THR A 15 16.97 28.75 -10.97
N SER A 16 16.48 29.47 -9.94
CA SER A 16 17.05 30.57 -9.14
C SER A 16 16.17 30.83 -7.88
N GLY A 17 16.70 31.52 -6.86
CA GLY A 17 16.09 31.62 -5.53
C GLY A 17 15.08 32.75 -5.30
N TRP A 18 14.33 32.67 -4.19
CA TRP A 18 13.68 33.81 -3.51
C TRP A 18 13.50 33.53 -2.00
N ARG A 19 13.55 34.59 -1.20
CA ARG A 19 13.68 34.62 0.27
C ARG A 19 12.32 34.86 0.96
N ARG A 20 12.08 34.13 2.06
CA ARG A 20 11.24 34.37 3.27
C ARG A 20 9.91 35.14 3.15
N SER A 21 8.85 34.51 3.66
CA SER A 21 8.21 34.75 4.98
C SER A 21 6.82 34.11 4.96
N HIS A 22 6.27 33.69 6.11
CA HIS A 22 4.92 34.05 6.55
C HIS A 22 4.54 33.36 7.87
N SER A 23 3.66 34.06 8.57
CA SER A 23 3.28 33.99 9.96
C SER A 23 2.38 32.80 10.31
N SER A 24 2.46 32.41 11.57
CA SER A 24 1.59 31.44 12.22
C SER A 24 0.17 31.99 12.42
N LYS A 25 -0.83 31.30 11.87
CA LYS A 25 -2.21 31.33 12.39
C LYS A 25 -2.75 29.90 12.44
N SER A 26 -3.12 29.50 13.65
CA SER A 26 -3.72 28.22 14.00
C SER A 26 -5.21 28.24 13.61
N TYR A 27 -5.67 27.22 12.89
CA TYR A 27 -7.09 26.91 12.74
C TYR A 27 -7.34 25.44 13.07
N HIS A 28 -8.29 25.21 13.97
CA HIS A 28 -8.82 23.89 14.32
C HIS A 28 -9.80 23.44 13.23
N HIS A 29 -9.51 22.34 12.54
CA HIS A 29 -10.50 21.59 11.77
C HIS A 29 -10.36 20.09 12.03
N GLN A 30 -11.50 19.42 12.17
CA GLN A 30 -11.66 17.99 12.35
C GLN A 30 -10.96 17.24 11.21
N HIS A 31 -10.03 16.36 11.56
CA HIS A 31 -9.17 15.67 10.61
C HIS A 31 -9.77 14.32 10.20
N ASN A 32 -10.17 14.18 8.93
CA ASN A 32 -10.28 12.88 8.28
C ASN A 32 -8.87 12.37 7.99
N SER A 33 -8.45 11.33 8.71
CA SER A 33 -7.08 10.83 8.65
C SER A 33 -6.93 9.65 7.68
N LEU A 34 -6.19 9.87 6.59
CA LEU A 34 -5.86 8.90 5.57
C LEU A 34 -4.69 7.99 5.98
N TYR A 35 -4.89 6.67 5.96
CA TYR A 35 -3.82 5.68 6.12
C TYR A 35 -4.07 4.46 5.22
N ASP A 36 -3.01 3.90 4.61
CA ASP A 36 -3.06 2.64 3.86
C ASP A 36 -1.78 1.81 4.14
N PHE A 37 -1.96 0.50 4.31
CA PHE A 37 -1.00 -0.45 4.89
C PHE A 37 -0.20 -1.20 3.82
N TRP A 38 1.12 -1.27 3.99
CA TRP A 38 1.99 -2.19 3.25
C TRP A 38 1.95 -3.59 3.89
N GLY A 39 1.63 -4.62 3.11
CA GLY A 39 1.71 -6.02 3.54
C GLY A 39 1.31 -7.03 2.45
N PRO A 40 1.71 -8.30 2.54
CA PRO A 40 1.42 -9.37 1.56
C PRO A 40 -0.09 -9.56 1.29
N PRO A 41 -0.51 -10.25 0.21
CA PRO A 41 -1.92 -10.60 0.04
C PRO A 41 -2.45 -11.36 1.27
N GLY A 42 -3.68 -11.09 1.71
CA GLY A 42 -4.27 -11.75 2.90
C GLY A 42 -3.92 -11.16 4.26
N VAL A 43 -3.44 -9.90 4.34
CA VAL A 43 -3.36 -9.17 5.62
C VAL A 43 -4.42 -8.06 5.66
N GLY A 44 -5.67 -8.38 5.99
CA GLY A 44 -6.66 -7.47 6.59
C GLY A 44 -7.05 -6.18 5.85
N LYS A 45 -6.52 -5.92 4.65
CA LYS A 45 -6.69 -4.67 3.91
C LYS A 45 -8.16 -4.43 3.55
N THR A 46 -8.89 -5.49 3.26
CA THR A 46 -10.29 -5.38 2.84
C THR A 46 -11.27 -5.45 4.02
N THR A 47 -10.91 -6.12 5.12
CA THR A 47 -11.59 -5.94 6.42
C THR A 47 -11.45 -4.50 6.91
N LEU A 48 -10.30 -3.86 6.66
CA LEU A 48 -10.13 -2.40 6.83
C LEU A 48 -11.01 -1.58 5.88
N ALA A 49 -11.14 -1.96 4.61
CA ALA A 49 -12.03 -1.28 3.64
C ALA A 49 -13.52 -1.35 4.05
N ASN A 50 -13.96 -2.43 4.67
CA ASN A 50 -15.32 -2.55 5.22
C ASN A 50 -15.51 -1.77 6.53
N ILE A 51 -14.45 -1.62 7.34
CA ILE A 51 -14.45 -0.73 8.52
C ILE A 51 -14.51 0.75 8.08
N ILE A 52 -13.87 1.07 6.96
CA ILE A 52 -13.91 2.40 6.32
C ILE A 52 -15.31 2.71 5.76
N ALA A 53 -16.12 1.70 5.40
CA ALA A 53 -17.50 1.86 4.91
C ALA A 53 -18.55 2.18 6.01
N ASN A 54 -18.15 2.67 7.18
CA ASN A 54 -19.02 3.22 8.24
C ASN A 54 -19.99 2.24 8.94
N GLN A 55 -19.61 0.97 9.12
CA GLN A 55 -20.32 0.09 10.08
C GLN A 55 -19.90 0.30 11.55
N VAL A 56 -18.86 1.09 11.82
CA VAL A 56 -18.35 1.37 13.17
C VAL A 56 -18.34 2.88 13.40
N LYS A 57 -19.07 3.38 14.40
CA LYS A 57 -19.30 4.82 14.69
C LYS A 57 -18.06 5.58 15.20
N ALA A 58 -16.84 5.19 14.81
CA ALA A 58 -15.60 5.89 15.14
C ALA A 58 -14.68 5.96 13.91
N PRO A 59 -14.20 7.15 13.48
CA PRO A 59 -13.56 7.37 12.18
C PRO A 59 -12.09 6.92 12.12
N PHE A 60 -11.65 6.05 13.03
CA PHE A 60 -10.24 5.68 13.14
C PHE A 60 -10.03 4.24 12.69
N GLN A 61 -9.38 4.08 11.54
CA GLN A 61 -8.85 2.79 11.09
C GLN A 61 -8.10 2.07 12.24
N PRO A 62 -8.22 0.73 12.37
CA PRO A 62 -7.38 -0.06 13.25
C PRO A 62 -5.91 0.23 12.98
N THR A 63 -5.13 0.52 14.02
CA THR A 63 -3.71 0.86 13.87
C THR A 63 -2.91 0.39 15.07
N VAL A 64 -1.70 -0.11 14.80
CA VAL A 64 -0.75 -0.53 15.83
C VAL A 64 -0.33 0.65 16.72
N ALA A 65 -0.49 1.89 16.25
CA ALA A 65 -0.26 3.09 17.06
C ALA A 65 -1.16 3.19 18.31
N LYS A 66 -2.26 2.43 18.38
CA LYS A 66 -3.09 2.32 19.60
C LYS A 66 -2.45 1.44 20.69
N TYR A 67 -1.49 0.58 20.31
CA TYR A 67 -0.93 -0.45 21.20
C TYR A 67 0.57 -0.26 21.47
N THR A 68 1.27 0.56 20.68
CA THR A 68 2.68 0.87 20.89
C THR A 68 3.02 2.26 20.39
N GLU A 69 4.05 2.85 20.97
CA GLU A 69 4.66 4.09 20.51
C GLU A 69 5.93 3.85 19.68
N ASN A 70 6.31 2.58 19.45
CA ASN A 70 7.45 2.20 18.63
C ASN A 70 6.97 1.77 17.23
N TYR A 71 6.58 2.74 16.41
CA TYR A 71 6.10 2.47 15.06
C TYR A 71 6.62 3.48 14.03
N ILE A 72 6.65 3.02 12.78
CA ILE A 72 6.88 3.81 11.58
C ILE A 72 5.80 3.40 10.58
N PHE A 73 5.03 4.35 10.08
CA PHE A 73 4.12 4.13 8.97
C PHE A 73 4.77 4.53 7.66
N LEU A 74 4.75 3.60 6.70
CA LEU A 74 5.21 3.82 5.34
C LEU A 74 3.98 3.88 4.44
N ILE A 75 3.60 5.10 4.07
CA ILE A 75 2.39 5.38 3.29
C ILE A 75 2.81 5.68 1.86
N SER A 76 2.48 4.79 0.92
CA SER A 76 2.82 4.98 -0.49
C SER A 76 1.70 5.70 -1.24
N SER A 77 2.04 6.62 -2.13
CA SER A 77 1.06 7.19 -3.06
C SER A 77 0.72 6.25 -4.23
N SER A 78 1.40 5.10 -4.34
CA SER A 78 1.37 4.28 -5.55
C SER A 78 0.07 3.51 -5.76
N LYS A 79 -0.66 3.22 -4.68
CA LYS A 79 -1.86 2.38 -4.69
C LYS A 79 -3.11 3.20 -4.37
N ALA A 80 -3.18 3.75 -3.15
CA ALA A 80 -4.32 4.56 -2.70
C ALA A 80 -4.62 5.76 -3.62
N PHE A 81 -3.59 6.41 -4.17
CA PHE A 81 -3.74 7.58 -5.04
C PHE A 81 -3.48 7.29 -6.51
N SER A 82 -3.27 6.03 -6.89
CA SER A 82 -2.86 5.64 -8.26
C SER A 82 -1.66 6.46 -8.79
N TYR A 83 -0.79 6.93 -7.90
CA TYR A 83 0.28 7.91 -8.21
C TYR A 83 1.66 7.24 -8.26
N ALA A 84 1.71 6.03 -8.79
CA ALA A 84 2.90 5.17 -8.75
C ALA A 84 4.09 5.73 -9.52
N GLY A 85 3.84 6.36 -10.68
CA GLY A 85 4.89 6.88 -11.57
C GLY A 85 5.72 8.01 -10.95
N GLN A 86 5.17 8.73 -9.98
CA GLN A 86 5.82 9.91 -9.39
C GLN A 86 6.75 9.58 -8.22
N ARG A 87 6.85 8.29 -7.85
CA ARG A 87 7.82 7.74 -6.90
C ARG A 87 7.89 8.52 -5.58
N VAL A 88 6.73 8.77 -4.98
CA VAL A 88 6.60 9.54 -3.73
C VAL A 88 5.79 8.77 -2.69
N GLY A 89 6.08 9.03 -1.42
CA GLY A 89 5.40 8.45 -0.27
C GLY A 89 5.81 9.19 0.99
N THR A 90 5.15 8.85 2.10
CA THR A 90 5.36 9.47 3.40
C THR A 90 5.85 8.43 4.39
N MET A 91 6.89 8.78 5.13
CA MET A 91 7.26 8.07 6.34
C MET A 91 6.76 8.88 7.54
N ALA A 92 5.79 8.33 8.29
CA ALA A 92 5.27 8.93 9.51
C ALA A 92 5.78 8.15 10.72
N ILE A 93 6.67 8.77 11.49
CA ILE A 93 7.32 8.17 12.66
C ILE A 93 6.60 8.63 13.92
N SER A 94 6.39 7.72 14.89
CA SER A 94 5.93 8.08 16.23
C SER A 94 6.82 9.15 16.87
N ASN A 95 6.24 10.14 17.56
CA ASN A 95 7.01 11.17 18.26
C ASN A 95 7.97 10.57 19.30
N LYS A 96 7.56 9.51 20.01
CA LYS A 96 8.42 8.87 21.01
C LYS A 96 9.60 8.17 20.36
N LEU A 97 9.37 7.42 19.28
CA LEU A 97 10.43 6.75 18.53
C LEU A 97 11.36 7.78 17.87
N PHE A 98 10.82 8.85 17.29
CA PHE A 98 11.59 9.90 16.63
C PHE A 98 12.62 10.55 17.56
N ASN A 99 12.21 10.85 18.80
CA ASN A 99 13.06 11.50 19.81
C ASN A 99 13.88 10.51 20.64
N ARG A 100 13.81 9.21 20.35
CA ARG A 100 14.57 8.21 21.09
C ARG A 100 16.04 8.21 20.66
N HIS A 101 16.92 8.00 21.62
CA HIS A 101 18.36 7.88 21.39
C HIS A 101 18.81 6.42 21.45
N TYR A 102 19.66 6.03 20.51
CA TYR A 102 20.29 4.72 20.40
C TYR A 102 21.80 4.90 20.21
N PRO A 103 22.63 4.71 21.26
CA PRO A 103 24.07 4.96 21.19
C PRO A 103 24.79 4.22 20.05
N ASP A 104 24.32 3.02 19.70
CA ASP A 104 24.91 2.22 18.62
C ASP A 104 24.76 2.84 17.23
N LEU A 105 23.85 3.81 17.03
CA LEU A 105 23.75 4.55 15.77
C LEU A 105 25.01 5.36 15.47
N LYS A 106 25.78 5.77 16.49
CA LYS A 106 27.06 6.48 16.30
C LYS A 106 28.13 5.66 15.60
N ARG A 107 27.94 4.34 15.48
CA ARG A 107 28.83 3.48 14.69
C ARG A 107 28.69 3.74 13.18
N TYR A 108 27.56 4.29 12.74
CA TYR A 108 27.23 4.48 11.32
C TYR A 108 26.85 5.92 10.96
N TYR A 109 26.35 6.71 11.91
CA TYR A 109 25.85 8.07 11.70
C TYR A 109 26.48 9.06 12.69
N SER A 110 26.35 10.35 12.42
CA SER A 110 26.88 11.42 13.28
C SER A 110 26.05 11.68 14.56
N SER A 111 24.87 11.08 14.69
CA SER A 111 23.94 11.27 15.80
C SER A 111 23.49 9.92 16.36
N ASP A 112 23.17 9.89 17.65
CA ASP A 112 22.45 8.77 18.28
C ASP A 112 20.93 8.97 18.31
N GLY A 113 20.43 10.14 17.91
CA GLY A 113 19.00 10.40 17.80
C GLY A 113 18.40 9.65 16.62
N PHE A 114 17.38 8.83 16.86
CA PHE A 114 16.78 7.97 15.84
C PHE A 114 16.23 8.77 14.65
N GLY A 115 15.37 9.75 14.91
CA GLY A 115 14.72 10.55 13.86
C GLY A 115 15.72 11.35 13.04
N TYR A 116 16.73 11.95 13.70
CA TYR A 116 17.79 12.69 13.02
C TYR A 116 18.63 11.77 12.13
N SER A 117 19.04 10.61 12.66
CA SER A 117 19.84 9.63 11.90
C SER A 117 19.05 9.06 10.73
N MET A 118 17.76 8.82 10.89
CA MET A 118 16.90 8.34 9.81
C MET A 118 16.79 9.36 8.67
N ILE A 119 16.54 10.64 8.97
CA ILE A 119 16.33 11.67 7.95
C ILE A 119 17.64 12.15 7.34
N TYR A 120 18.56 12.62 8.18
CA TYR A 120 19.79 13.29 7.73
C TYR A 120 20.96 12.33 7.54
N GLY A 121 20.95 11.19 8.24
CA GLY A 121 21.93 10.13 8.03
C GLY A 121 21.56 9.26 6.83
N ALA A 122 20.48 8.48 6.95
CA ALA A 122 20.11 7.51 5.93
C ALA A 122 19.44 8.16 4.70
N LEU A 123 18.27 8.78 4.86
CA LEU A 123 17.46 9.23 3.72
C LEU A 123 18.14 10.31 2.87
N TYR A 124 18.81 11.27 3.51
CA TYR A 124 19.52 12.32 2.79
C TYR A 124 20.69 11.78 1.97
N ALA A 125 21.42 10.79 2.48
CA ALA A 125 22.52 10.14 1.76
C ALA A 125 22.03 9.28 0.58
N LEU A 126 20.82 8.72 0.66
CA LEU A 126 20.26 7.88 -0.40
C LEU A 126 19.86 8.68 -1.66
N SER A 127 19.17 9.81 -1.51
CA SER A 127 18.70 10.59 -2.66
C SER A 127 18.53 12.09 -2.43
N SER A 128 18.90 12.60 -1.26
CA SER A 128 18.79 14.02 -0.90
C SER A 128 17.37 14.61 -1.04
N GLY A 129 16.33 13.83 -0.74
CA GLY A 129 14.91 14.26 -0.75
C GLY A 129 14.07 13.63 -1.86
N VAL A 130 12.81 14.10 -2.06
CA VAL A 130 11.97 13.85 -3.27
C VAL A 130 12.12 14.94 -4.31
N THR A 131 11.88 14.58 -5.58
CA THR A 131 11.25 15.45 -6.58
C THR A 131 10.22 16.38 -5.99
N HIS A 132 10.52 17.68 -6.05
CA HIS A 132 9.72 18.74 -5.45
C HIS A 132 8.27 18.74 -5.95
N THR A 133 8.06 18.61 -7.26
CA THR A 133 6.71 18.57 -7.85
C THR A 133 5.88 17.40 -7.33
N ALA A 134 6.48 16.22 -7.14
CA ALA A 134 5.80 15.05 -6.58
C ALA A 134 5.40 15.26 -5.10
N GLN A 135 6.20 16.01 -4.33
CA GLN A 135 5.83 16.41 -2.96
C GLN A 135 4.59 17.30 -2.97
N TYR A 136 4.54 18.30 -3.86
CA TYR A 136 3.38 19.18 -3.99
C TYR A 136 2.14 18.42 -4.45
N GLY A 137 2.29 17.53 -5.44
CA GLY A 137 1.19 16.69 -5.92
C GLY A 137 0.62 15.82 -4.81
N LEU A 138 1.47 15.13 -4.05
CA LEU A 138 1.01 14.32 -2.93
C LEU A 138 0.41 15.16 -1.80
N ALA A 139 1.02 16.30 -1.45
CA ALA A 139 0.49 17.20 -0.43
C ALA A 139 -0.90 17.73 -0.81
N ALA A 140 -1.13 18.06 -2.08
CA ALA A 140 -2.44 18.52 -2.57
C ALA A 140 -3.49 17.41 -2.50
N MET A 141 -3.16 16.17 -2.92
CA MET A 141 -4.07 15.03 -2.79
C MET A 141 -4.43 14.74 -1.34
N LEU A 142 -3.44 14.75 -0.44
CA LEU A 142 -3.66 14.59 0.99
C LEU A 142 -4.55 15.69 1.56
N LYS A 143 -4.32 16.94 1.16
CA LYS A 143 -5.15 18.08 1.57
C LYS A 143 -6.59 17.90 1.11
N ALA A 144 -6.82 17.61 -0.18
CA ALA A 144 -8.15 17.42 -0.73
C ALA A 144 -8.90 16.28 -0.02
N THR A 145 -8.22 15.17 0.33
CA THR A 145 -8.84 14.12 1.15
C THR A 145 -9.15 14.57 2.57
N ASN A 146 -8.25 15.30 3.22
CA ASN A 146 -8.49 15.81 4.58
C ASN A 146 -9.65 16.81 4.64
N ASP A 147 -9.82 17.61 3.59
CA ASP A 147 -10.90 18.60 3.46
C ASP A 147 -12.23 17.96 3.00
N GLY A 148 -12.22 16.67 2.64
CA GLY A 148 -13.39 15.94 2.14
C GLY A 148 -13.74 16.23 0.68
N GLU A 149 -12.86 16.93 -0.06
CA GLU A 149 -13.03 17.27 -1.47
C GLU A 149 -12.66 16.11 -2.41
N PHE A 150 -11.86 15.16 -1.92
CA PHE A 150 -11.42 13.99 -2.69
C PHE A 150 -11.52 12.70 -1.89
N ASP A 151 -12.50 11.87 -2.25
CA ASP A 151 -12.61 10.49 -1.76
C ASP A 151 -11.81 9.54 -2.65
N PHE A 152 -10.60 9.22 -2.23
CA PHE A 152 -9.72 8.27 -2.90
C PHE A 152 -10.29 6.84 -2.91
N LEU A 153 -11.17 6.47 -1.96
CA LEU A 153 -11.72 5.11 -1.88
C LEU A 153 -12.62 4.82 -3.06
N GLU A 154 -13.45 5.77 -3.46
CA GLU A 154 -14.28 5.65 -4.67
C GLU A 154 -13.44 5.29 -5.90
N THR A 155 -12.23 5.86 -6.02
CA THR A 155 -11.35 5.58 -7.15
C THR A 155 -10.78 4.15 -7.16
N VAL A 156 -10.66 3.52 -5.99
CA VAL A 156 -10.07 2.18 -5.84
C VAL A 156 -11.11 1.07 -5.64
N LYS A 157 -12.38 1.42 -5.39
CA LYS A 157 -13.50 0.45 -5.26
C LYS A 157 -13.62 -0.50 -6.45
N ILE A 158 -13.26 -0.03 -7.64
CA ILE A 158 -13.26 -0.83 -8.86
C ILE A 158 -12.41 -2.11 -8.73
N TYR A 159 -11.36 -2.11 -7.90
CA TYR A 159 -10.57 -3.32 -7.64
C TYR A 159 -11.37 -4.36 -6.86
N GLY A 160 -12.24 -3.94 -5.93
CA GLY A 160 -13.14 -4.85 -5.22
C GLY A 160 -14.16 -5.48 -6.16
N GLU A 161 -14.82 -4.67 -7.00
CA GLU A 161 -15.76 -5.19 -8.02
C GLU A 161 -15.11 -6.24 -8.94
N ARG A 162 -13.91 -5.93 -9.44
CA ARG A 162 -13.17 -6.84 -10.30
C ARG A 162 -12.71 -8.10 -9.57
N ALA A 163 -12.26 -7.97 -8.32
CA ALA A 163 -11.81 -9.10 -7.51
C ALA A 163 -12.95 -10.08 -7.22
N ALA A 164 -14.15 -9.57 -6.93
CA ALA A 164 -15.33 -10.40 -6.72
C ALA A 164 -15.64 -11.27 -7.95
N VAL A 165 -15.63 -10.66 -9.14
CA VAL A 165 -15.85 -11.39 -10.41
C VAL A 165 -14.72 -12.39 -10.64
N MET A 166 -13.46 -11.98 -10.52
CA MET A 166 -12.32 -12.87 -10.74
C MET A 166 -12.34 -14.06 -9.79
N LYS A 167 -12.48 -13.85 -8.47
CA LYS A 167 -12.55 -14.95 -7.49
C LYS A 167 -13.65 -15.95 -7.84
N ARG A 168 -14.84 -15.46 -8.21
CA ARG A 168 -15.94 -16.31 -8.67
C ARG A 168 -15.55 -17.14 -9.88
N LEU A 169 -14.95 -16.54 -10.91
CA LEU A 169 -14.48 -17.26 -12.09
C LEU A 169 -13.43 -18.33 -11.76
N PHE A 170 -12.49 -18.05 -10.86
CA PHE A 170 -11.52 -19.07 -10.43
C PHE A 170 -12.23 -20.23 -9.71
N VAL A 171 -13.09 -19.94 -8.72
CA VAL A 171 -13.77 -20.97 -7.92
C VAL A 171 -14.74 -21.82 -8.76
N GLU A 172 -15.51 -21.20 -9.66
CA GLU A 172 -16.42 -21.91 -10.57
C GLU A 172 -15.70 -22.87 -11.53
N ASN A 173 -14.38 -22.68 -11.74
CA ASN A 173 -13.54 -23.51 -12.60
C ASN A 173 -12.55 -24.40 -11.80
N GLY A 174 -12.90 -24.76 -10.57
CA GLY A 174 -12.17 -25.78 -9.79
C GLY A 174 -10.95 -25.29 -9.02
N PHE A 175 -10.67 -23.98 -9.02
CA PHE A 175 -9.61 -23.40 -8.20
C PHE A 175 -10.09 -23.13 -6.77
N ASN A 176 -9.14 -23.06 -5.84
CA ASN A 176 -9.39 -22.71 -4.44
C ASN A 176 -8.75 -21.39 -4.08
N ILE A 177 -9.34 -20.65 -3.13
CA ILE A 177 -8.69 -19.49 -2.51
C ILE A 177 -7.79 -19.99 -1.38
N VAL A 178 -6.49 -19.66 -1.43
CA VAL A 178 -5.49 -20.24 -0.51
C VAL A 178 -5.52 -19.60 0.88
N TYR A 179 -5.46 -18.26 0.90
CA TYR A 179 -5.68 -17.43 2.08
C TYR A 179 -7.09 -16.86 1.97
N ASP A 180 -8.06 -17.65 2.44
CA ASP A 180 -9.50 -17.41 2.26
C ASP A 180 -10.15 -16.65 3.42
N MET A 181 -9.44 -16.46 4.53
CA MET A 181 -9.96 -15.82 5.75
C MET A 181 -8.99 -14.77 6.31
N ASP A 182 -9.54 -13.65 6.77
CA ASP A 182 -8.91 -12.68 7.68
C ASP A 182 -9.57 -12.90 9.07
N GLU A 183 -8.87 -13.57 9.99
CA GLU A 183 -9.47 -14.08 11.25
C GLU A 183 -10.70 -14.95 10.96
N ASP A 184 -11.87 -14.59 11.49
CA ASP A 184 -13.12 -15.32 11.33
C ASP A 184 -13.96 -14.83 10.14
N LYS A 185 -13.41 -13.94 9.29
CA LYS A 185 -14.13 -13.32 8.17
C LYS A 185 -13.55 -13.75 6.83
N PRO A 186 -14.37 -13.96 5.80
CA PRO A 186 -13.87 -14.21 4.44
C PRO A 186 -12.93 -13.10 3.97
N LEU A 187 -11.87 -13.49 3.27
CA LEU A 187 -10.93 -12.58 2.62
C LEU A 187 -11.72 -11.68 1.68
N ALA A 188 -11.74 -10.39 1.99
CA ALA A 188 -12.56 -9.49 1.19
C ALA A 188 -11.90 -9.10 -0.15
N ASP A 189 -12.71 -8.53 -1.03
CA ASP A 189 -12.36 -8.23 -2.42
C ASP A 189 -11.53 -6.96 -2.57
N GLY A 190 -10.30 -7.11 -3.07
CA GLY A 190 -9.35 -6.01 -3.18
C GLY A 190 -8.29 -6.25 -4.24
N PHE A 191 -7.14 -5.60 -4.07
CA PHE A 191 -6.12 -5.51 -5.12
C PHE A 191 -5.47 -6.87 -5.49
N TYR A 192 -5.43 -7.81 -4.54
CA TYR A 192 -4.85 -9.14 -4.71
C TYR A 192 -5.72 -10.19 -4.02
N PHE A 193 -5.69 -11.40 -4.55
CA PHE A 193 -6.10 -12.61 -3.85
C PHE A 193 -5.16 -13.74 -4.23
N THR A 194 -5.18 -14.82 -3.45
CA THR A 194 -4.34 -15.99 -3.70
C THR A 194 -5.20 -17.16 -4.12
N PHE A 195 -4.73 -17.94 -5.06
CA PHE A 195 -5.45 -19.10 -5.58
C PHE A 195 -4.52 -20.29 -5.80
N SER A 196 -5.08 -21.49 -5.82
CA SER A 196 -4.40 -22.74 -6.15
C SER A 196 -5.33 -23.66 -6.93
N TYR A 197 -4.77 -24.71 -7.52
CA TYR A 197 -5.52 -25.75 -8.23
C TYR A 197 -5.23 -27.10 -7.56
N PRO A 198 -6.25 -27.94 -7.33
CA PRO A 198 -6.08 -29.22 -6.64
C PRO A 198 -4.99 -30.10 -7.26
N GLY A 199 -4.08 -30.61 -6.44
CA GLY A 199 -3.05 -31.55 -6.86
C GLY A 199 -1.82 -30.95 -7.56
N MET A 200 -1.75 -29.62 -7.71
CA MET A 200 -0.60 -28.94 -8.32
C MET A 200 0.14 -28.06 -7.31
N LYS A 201 1.48 -28.00 -7.42
CA LYS A 201 2.27 -26.99 -6.70
C LYS A 201 2.22 -25.64 -7.41
N GLY A 202 2.56 -24.56 -6.70
CA GLY A 202 2.43 -23.20 -7.22
C GLY A 202 3.27 -22.93 -8.46
N VAL A 203 4.49 -23.47 -8.55
CA VAL A 203 5.37 -23.33 -9.73
C VAL A 203 4.86 -24.14 -10.91
N GLU A 204 4.41 -25.37 -10.68
CA GLU A 204 3.83 -26.25 -11.70
C GLU A 204 2.57 -25.61 -12.28
N LEU A 205 1.68 -25.11 -11.42
CA LEU A 205 0.47 -24.41 -11.83
C LEU A 205 0.78 -23.09 -12.55
N LEU A 206 1.84 -22.37 -12.15
CA LEU A 206 2.27 -21.17 -12.88
C LEU A 206 2.70 -21.51 -14.31
N GLU A 207 3.47 -22.58 -14.49
CA GLU A 207 3.87 -23.07 -15.81
C GLU A 207 2.66 -23.48 -16.64
N GLU A 208 1.73 -24.24 -16.06
CA GLU A 208 0.50 -24.67 -16.73
C GLU A 208 -0.32 -23.47 -17.23
N LEU A 209 -0.57 -22.49 -16.35
CA LEU A 209 -1.35 -21.29 -16.68
C LEU A 209 -0.76 -20.47 -17.84
N LEU A 210 0.57 -20.51 -18.04
CA LEU A 210 1.21 -19.81 -19.15
C LEU A 210 0.78 -20.39 -20.51
N TYR A 211 0.53 -21.70 -20.62
CA TYR A 211 0.01 -22.31 -21.85
C TYR A 211 -1.39 -21.81 -22.21
N TYR A 212 -2.17 -21.42 -21.20
CA TYR A 212 -3.49 -20.81 -21.36
C TYR A 212 -3.43 -19.27 -21.43
N GLY A 213 -2.24 -18.68 -21.46
CA GLY A 213 -2.07 -17.23 -21.53
C GLY A 213 -2.50 -16.50 -20.25
N ILE A 214 -2.46 -17.16 -19.10
CA ILE A 214 -2.70 -16.56 -17.79
C ILE A 214 -1.34 -16.40 -17.08
N SER A 215 -1.08 -15.19 -16.56
CA SER A 215 0.14 -14.90 -15.80
C SER A 215 -0.20 -14.56 -14.35
N ALA A 216 0.58 -15.12 -13.43
CA ALA A 216 0.50 -14.88 -12.01
C ALA A 216 1.91 -14.95 -11.38
N ILE A 217 2.00 -14.88 -10.05
CA ILE A 217 3.27 -15.01 -9.32
C ILE A 217 3.08 -16.08 -8.25
N ALA A 218 3.92 -17.11 -8.26
CA ALA A 218 3.95 -18.14 -7.21
C ALA A 218 4.36 -17.53 -5.86
N LEU A 219 3.82 -18.08 -4.77
CA LEU A 219 4.08 -17.57 -3.42
C LEU A 219 5.44 -17.99 -2.83
N ASP A 220 6.19 -18.87 -3.50
CA ASP A 220 7.46 -19.42 -3.01
C ASP A 220 8.50 -18.35 -2.65
N ILE A 221 8.55 -17.25 -3.40
CA ILE A 221 9.48 -16.14 -3.16
C ILE A 221 8.97 -15.10 -2.14
N THR A 222 7.84 -15.38 -1.49
CA THR A 222 7.18 -14.42 -0.58
C THR A 222 7.32 -14.77 0.89
N GLY A 223 7.95 -15.91 1.21
CA GLY A 223 8.02 -16.47 2.57
C GLY A 223 6.75 -17.19 3.01
N SER A 224 5.87 -17.52 2.07
CA SER A 224 4.65 -18.31 2.31
C SER A 224 5.01 -19.78 2.52
N GLU A 225 4.39 -20.41 3.52
CA GLU A 225 4.43 -21.88 3.69
C GLU A 225 3.41 -22.59 2.78
N ARG A 226 2.47 -21.85 2.19
CA ARG A 226 1.48 -22.34 1.23
C ARG A 226 2.09 -22.40 -0.17
N THR A 227 2.87 -23.45 -0.41
CA THR A 227 3.64 -23.67 -1.66
C THR A 227 2.77 -24.00 -2.88
N GLU A 228 1.50 -24.32 -2.68
CA GLU A 228 0.51 -24.52 -3.73
C GLU A 228 -0.04 -23.21 -4.31
N GLY A 229 0.20 -22.09 -3.63
CA GLY A 229 -0.48 -20.83 -3.92
C GLY A 229 0.21 -19.96 -4.97
N LEU A 230 -0.62 -19.27 -5.74
CA LEU A 230 -0.23 -18.16 -6.60
C LEU A 230 -0.98 -16.91 -6.18
N ARG A 231 -0.43 -15.74 -6.53
CA ARG A 231 -1.05 -14.43 -6.32
C ARG A 231 -1.62 -13.89 -7.63
N ALA A 232 -2.93 -13.67 -7.67
CA ALA A 232 -3.60 -12.89 -8.71
C ALA A 232 -3.52 -11.39 -8.41
N CYS A 233 -3.25 -10.58 -9.43
CA CYS A 233 -3.34 -9.12 -9.37
C CYS A 233 -4.56 -8.66 -10.16
N VAL A 234 -5.41 -7.86 -9.52
CA VAL A 234 -6.69 -7.41 -10.10
C VAL A 234 -6.54 -6.11 -10.91
N SER A 235 -5.44 -5.38 -10.68
CA SER A 235 -5.25 -4.00 -11.14
C SER A 235 -5.38 -3.78 -12.64
N GLN A 236 -4.85 -4.70 -13.44
CA GLN A 236 -4.68 -4.54 -14.88
C GLN A 236 -5.67 -5.38 -15.69
N VAL A 237 -6.54 -6.14 -15.01
CA VAL A 237 -7.59 -6.92 -15.67
C VAL A 237 -8.77 -5.99 -15.93
N SER A 238 -9.11 -5.80 -17.20
CA SER A 238 -10.27 -5.00 -17.60
C SER A 238 -11.54 -5.86 -17.67
N LYS A 239 -12.72 -5.21 -17.67
CA LYS A 239 -14.01 -5.95 -17.68
C LYS A 239 -14.19 -6.75 -18.97
N GLU A 240 -13.63 -6.26 -20.07
CA GLU A 240 -13.68 -6.87 -21.39
C GLU A 240 -12.90 -8.20 -21.43
N GLN A 241 -11.89 -8.36 -20.57
CA GLN A 241 -11.07 -9.57 -20.49
C GLN A 241 -11.69 -10.67 -19.64
N PHE A 242 -12.82 -10.43 -18.97
CA PHE A 242 -13.44 -11.45 -18.11
C PHE A 242 -13.93 -12.66 -18.87
N GLY A 243 -14.48 -12.47 -20.08
CA GLY A 243 -14.88 -13.60 -20.94
C GLY A 243 -13.68 -14.45 -21.37
N ASP A 244 -12.58 -13.80 -21.76
CA ASP A 244 -11.33 -14.50 -22.11
C ASP A 244 -10.74 -15.24 -20.90
N LEU A 245 -10.76 -14.62 -19.72
CA LEU A 245 -10.29 -15.24 -18.48
C LEU A 245 -11.11 -16.48 -18.14
N GLU A 246 -12.44 -16.38 -18.19
CA GLU A 246 -13.33 -17.53 -17.95
C GLU A 246 -13.08 -18.66 -18.96
N TYR A 247 -12.97 -18.33 -20.25
CA TYR A 247 -12.66 -19.31 -21.28
C TYR A 247 -11.33 -20.01 -21.01
N ARG A 248 -10.28 -19.27 -20.65
CA ARG A 248 -8.96 -19.86 -20.36
C ARG A 248 -9.00 -20.75 -19.13
N LEU A 249 -9.64 -20.31 -18.05
CA LEU A 249 -9.76 -21.10 -16.80
C LEU A 249 -10.52 -22.41 -17.00
N LYS A 250 -11.54 -22.45 -17.86
CA LYS A 250 -12.28 -23.68 -18.19
C LYS A 250 -11.44 -24.77 -18.85
N ASN A 251 -10.32 -24.38 -19.46
CA ASN A 251 -9.47 -25.28 -20.22
C ASN A 251 -8.21 -25.73 -19.45
N VAL A 252 -7.99 -25.19 -18.24
CA VAL A 252 -6.93 -25.64 -17.31
C VAL A 252 -7.32 -26.98 -16.69
#